data_AF-A0A2E2WH25-F1
#
_entry.id   AF-A0A2E2WH25-F1
#
_cell.length_a   1.000
_cell.length_b   1.000
_cell.length_c   1.000
_cell.angle_alpha   90.00
_cell.angle_beta   90.00
_cell.angle_gamma   90.00
#
_symmetry.space_group_name_H-M   'P 1'
#
loop_
_entity.id
_entity.type
_entity.pdbx_description
1 polymer ?
#
loop_
_entity_poly.entity_id
_entity_poly.type
_entity_poly.pdbx_seq_one_letter_code
_entity_poly.pdbx_strand_id
1 'polypeptide(L)'
;MVARSEAHDSGLCAADDGTRSSFGSDLDNLTLASPSVNRYQKGAKDATDWLPTNNRCWFAATIVKVRLKYGLTIDSLEAAALEEVLANCTSLELERPACASGT
;
A
#
# COMPACT_ATOMS: atom_id res chain seq x y z
N MET A 1 -1.09 -1.77 1.03
CA MET A 1 -1.17 -0.61 1.91
C MET A 1 -1.57 0.61 1.11
N VAL A 2 -2.61 1.27 1.58
CA VAL A 2 -3.14 2.55 1.15
C VAL A 2 -3.53 3.22 2.46
N ALA A 3 -2.97 4.40 2.76
CA ALA A 3 -3.19 5.02 4.07
C ALA A 3 -4.64 5.51 4.15
N ARG A 4 -5.27 5.48 5.33
CA ARG A 4 -6.68 5.90 5.46
C ARG A 4 -6.92 7.35 5.04
N SER A 5 -5.96 8.24 5.31
CA SER A 5 -6.04 9.64 4.88
C SER A 5 -5.93 9.75 3.36
N GLU A 6 -4.96 9.07 2.76
CA GLU A 6 -4.80 9.08 1.30
C GLU A 6 -6.03 8.48 0.61
N ALA A 7 -6.56 7.35 1.11
CA ALA A 7 -7.78 6.76 0.56
C ALA A 7 -8.97 7.71 0.65
N HIS A 8 -9.08 8.49 1.73
CA HIS A 8 -10.10 9.52 1.89
C HIS A 8 -10.02 10.55 0.78
N ASP A 9 -8.81 11.06 0.50
CA ASP A 9 -8.56 12.04 -0.56
C ASP A 9 -8.79 11.45 -1.96
N SER A 10 -8.58 10.14 -2.11
CA SER A 10 -8.80 9.36 -3.34
C SER A 10 -10.23 8.81 -3.51
N GLY A 11 -11.20 9.31 -2.74
CA GLY A 11 -12.64 9.04 -2.94
C GLY A 11 -13.32 8.16 -1.89
N LEU A 12 -12.58 7.58 -0.93
CA LEU A 12 -13.17 6.80 0.17
C LEU A 12 -14.09 7.66 1.06
N CYS A 13 -13.92 8.99 1.04
CA CYS A 13 -14.78 9.94 1.77
C CYS A 13 -16.26 9.88 1.35
N ALA A 14 -16.54 9.52 0.10
CA ALA A 14 -17.89 9.43 -0.46
C ALA A 14 -18.53 8.05 -0.26
N ALA A 15 -17.77 7.06 0.24
CA ALA A 15 -18.25 5.71 0.47
C ALA A 15 -19.10 5.63 1.76
N ASP A 16 -19.97 4.62 1.82
CA ASP A 16 -20.78 4.34 3.01
C ASP A 16 -19.92 3.85 4.20
N ASP A 17 -20.49 3.91 5.40
CA ASP A 17 -19.85 3.52 6.66
C ASP A 17 -19.32 2.08 6.64
N GLY A 18 -20.03 1.16 6.01
CA GLY A 18 -19.64 -0.25 5.89
C GLY A 18 -18.39 -0.40 5.05
N THR A 19 -18.31 0.29 3.91
CA THR A 19 -17.12 0.33 3.05
C THR A 19 -15.93 0.95 3.77
N ARG A 20 -16.12 2.09 4.46
CA ARG A 20 -15.05 2.77 5.22
C ARG A 20 -14.55 1.93 6.40
N SER A 21 -15.44 1.17 7.03
CA SER A 21 -15.07 0.22 8.09
C SER A 21 -14.27 -0.95 7.53
N SER A 22 -14.74 -1.53 6.42
CA SER A 22 -14.08 -2.65 5.74
C SER A 22 -12.66 -2.29 5.28
N PHE A 23 -12.47 -1.09 4.73
CA PHE A 23 -11.14 -0.59 4.37
C PHE A 23 -10.16 -0.58 5.56
N GLY A 24 -10.63 -0.18 6.74
CA GLY A 24 -9.83 -0.09 7.95
C GLY A 24 -9.42 -1.45 8.54
N SER A 25 -10.15 -2.52 8.21
CA SER A 25 -9.92 -3.89 8.69
C SER A 25 -9.42 -4.85 7.62
N ASP A 26 -9.17 -4.36 6.40
CA ASP A 26 -8.81 -5.19 5.26
C ASP A 26 -7.40 -5.80 5.37
N LEU A 27 -7.33 -7.11 5.54
CA LEU A 27 -6.07 -7.84 5.61
C LEU A 27 -5.27 -7.81 4.30
N ASP A 28 -5.91 -7.57 3.15
CA ASP A 28 -5.19 -7.32 1.89
C ASP A 28 -4.46 -5.96 1.91
N ASN A 29 -4.93 -5.00 2.73
CA ASN A 29 -4.36 -3.66 2.82
C ASN A 29 -3.34 -3.52 3.96
N LEU A 30 -3.53 -4.27 5.05
CA LEU A 30 -2.72 -4.20 6.27
C LEU A 30 -1.45 -5.06 6.18
N THR A 31 -0.32 -4.52 6.67
CA THR A 31 0.88 -5.32 6.95
C THR A 31 1.65 -4.74 8.13
N LEU A 32 2.58 -5.52 8.67
CA LEU A 32 3.41 -5.13 9.80
C LEU A 32 4.52 -4.18 9.35
N ALA A 33 4.73 -3.13 10.13
CA ALA A 33 5.80 -2.16 9.95
C ALA A 33 6.33 -1.71 11.32
N SER A 34 7.58 -1.27 11.36
CA SER A 34 8.10 -0.63 12.58
C SER A 34 7.32 0.67 12.86
N PRO A 35 7.14 1.04 14.14
CA PRO A 35 6.41 2.26 14.48
C PRO A 35 6.98 3.53 13.84
N SER A 36 8.30 3.61 13.69
CA SER A 36 8.98 4.77 13.10
C SER A 36 8.74 4.88 11.60
N VAL A 37 8.79 3.77 10.86
CA VAL A 37 8.49 3.73 9.42
C VAL A 37 7.02 4.11 9.20
N ASN A 38 6.10 3.48 9.93
CA ASN A 38 4.68 3.73 9.78
C ASN A 38 4.31 5.20 10.08
N ARG A 39 4.83 5.75 11.17
CA ARG A 39 4.45 7.09 11.66
C ARG A 39 5.17 8.23 10.94
N TYR A 40 6.47 8.11 10.69
CA TYR A 40 7.30 9.24 10.28
C TYR A 40 7.79 9.14 8.83
N GLN A 41 7.88 7.94 8.26
CA GLN A 41 8.34 7.78 6.88
C GLN A 41 7.16 7.67 5.92
N LYS A 42 6.32 6.64 6.08
CA LYS A 42 5.16 6.41 5.22
C LYS A 42 4.06 7.42 5.49
N GLY A 43 3.47 7.43 6.69
CA GLY A 43 2.35 8.32 7.00
C GLY A 43 1.24 8.24 5.96
N ALA A 44 0.77 9.42 5.49
CA ALA A 44 -0.27 9.55 4.48
C ALA A 44 0.26 9.60 3.03
N LYS A 45 1.56 9.37 2.79
CA LYS A 45 2.16 9.45 1.45
C LYS A 45 1.61 8.38 0.51
N ASP A 46 1.52 8.71 -0.76
CA ASP A 46 1.22 7.79 -1.85
C ASP A 46 2.50 7.07 -2.34
N ALA A 47 2.42 6.35 -3.46
CA ALA A 47 3.59 5.68 -4.04
C ALA A 47 4.62 6.65 -4.68
N THR A 48 4.20 7.87 -5.03
CA THR A 48 5.09 8.92 -5.56
C THR A 48 6.08 9.36 -4.48
N ASP A 49 5.55 9.61 -3.28
CA ASP A 49 6.31 10.23 -2.20
C ASP A 49 7.06 9.21 -1.32
N TRP A 50 6.61 7.95 -1.28
CA TRP A 50 7.28 6.92 -0.48
C TRP A 50 7.01 5.49 -0.95
N LEU A 51 8.08 4.69 -1.02
CA LEU A 51 8.04 3.24 -1.19
C LEU A 51 8.97 2.57 -0.18
N PRO A 52 8.68 1.33 0.26
CA PRO A 52 9.56 0.61 1.16
C PRO A 52 10.88 0.25 0.47
N THR A 53 11.96 0.10 1.25
CA THR A 53 13.26 -0.34 0.70
C THR A 53 13.20 -1.78 0.17
N ASN A 54 12.51 -2.66 0.89
CA ASN A 54 12.32 -4.07 0.52
C ASN A 54 10.89 -4.29 0.00
N ASN A 55 10.65 -5.36 -0.75
CA ASN A 55 9.29 -5.75 -1.21
C ASN A 55 8.57 -4.68 -2.05
N ARG A 56 9.29 -3.86 -2.83
CA ARG A 56 8.68 -2.79 -3.67
C ARG A 56 7.64 -3.33 -4.64
N CYS A 57 7.91 -4.45 -5.29
CA CYS A 57 7.00 -5.10 -6.24
C CYS A 57 5.68 -5.54 -5.60
N TRP A 58 5.78 -6.30 -4.50
CA TRP A 58 4.61 -6.71 -3.72
C TRP A 58 3.82 -5.49 -3.22
N PHE A 59 4.51 -4.46 -2.72
CA PHE A 59 3.86 -3.26 -2.19
C PHE A 59 3.11 -2.49 -3.27
N ALA A 60 3.73 -2.26 -4.43
CA ALA A 60 3.13 -1.59 -5.58
C ALA A 60 1.91 -2.36 -6.12
N ALA A 61 2.04 -3.67 -6.32
CA ALA A 61 0.93 -4.52 -6.77
C ALA A 61 -0.24 -4.50 -5.76
N THR A 62 0.06 -4.48 -4.46
CA THR A 62 -0.95 -4.41 -3.41
C THR A 62 -1.67 -3.05 -3.41
N ILE A 63 -0.98 -1.93 -3.67
CA ILE A 63 -1.63 -0.62 -3.84
C ILE A 63 -2.67 -0.68 -4.97
N VAL A 64 -2.27 -1.16 -6.15
CA VAL A 64 -3.17 -1.27 -7.31
C VAL A 64 -4.37 -2.17 -6.97
N LYS A 65 -4.14 -3.33 -6.36
CA LYS A 65 -5.20 -4.25 -5.93
C LYS A 65 -6.19 -3.58 -4.97
N VAL A 66 -5.70 -2.85 -3.97
CA VAL A 66 -6.56 -2.17 -2.98
C VAL A 66 -7.32 -1.01 -3.63
N ARG A 67 -6.69 -0.19 -4.48
CA ARG A 67 -7.38 0.89 -5.20
C ARG A 67 -8.52 0.35 -6.05
N LEU A 68 -8.29 -0.74 -6.79
CA LEU A 68 -9.34 -1.41 -7.58
C LEU A 68 -10.45 -1.97 -6.69
N LYS A 69 -10.12 -2.61 -5.57
CA LYS A 69 -11.10 -3.20 -4.63
C LYS A 69 -12.07 -2.17 -4.06
N TYR A 70 -11.60 -0.95 -3.79
CA TYR A 70 -12.40 0.13 -3.19
C TYR A 70 -12.81 1.24 -4.16
N GLY A 71 -12.50 1.11 -5.44
CA GLY A 71 -12.82 2.12 -6.46
C GLY A 71 -12.13 3.48 -6.21
N LEU A 72 -10.92 3.47 -5.65
CA LEU A 72 -10.16 4.68 -5.35
C LEU A 72 -9.48 5.21 -6.61
N THR A 73 -9.47 6.53 -6.80
CA THR A 73 -8.76 7.17 -7.90
C THR A 73 -7.26 7.03 -7.73
N ILE A 74 -6.50 7.12 -8.83
CA ILE A 74 -5.05 7.25 -8.82
C ILE A 74 -4.68 8.45 -9.70
N ASP A 75 -3.82 9.34 -9.21
CA ASP A 75 -3.33 10.44 -10.04
C ASP A 75 -2.21 9.97 -10.98
N SER A 76 -1.88 10.82 -11.95
CA SER A 76 -0.91 10.46 -13.00
C SER A 76 0.51 10.27 -12.48
N LEU A 77 0.91 10.96 -11.41
CA LEU A 77 2.26 10.84 -10.86
C LEU A 77 2.38 9.52 -10.09
N GLU A 78 1.37 9.19 -9.29
CA GLU A 78 1.35 7.92 -8.56
C GLU A 78 1.26 6.73 -9.53
N ALA A 79 0.44 6.83 -10.57
CA ALA A 79 0.33 5.80 -11.60
C ALA A 79 1.69 5.56 -12.28
N ALA A 80 2.39 6.63 -12.69
CA ALA A 80 3.71 6.52 -13.30
C ALA A 80 4.75 5.89 -12.34
N ALA A 81 4.73 6.26 -11.06
CA ALA A 81 5.62 5.69 -10.05
C ALA A 81 5.36 4.19 -9.83
N LEU A 82 4.09 3.76 -9.80
CA LEU A 82 3.74 2.34 -9.70
C LEU A 82 4.13 1.57 -10.97
N GLU A 83 3.90 2.14 -12.15
CA GLU A 83 4.28 1.53 -13.42
C GLU A 83 5.80 1.33 -13.52
N GLU A 84 6.61 2.31 -13.12
CA GLU A 84 8.07 2.22 -13.11
C GLU A 84 8.56 1.05 -12.23
N VAL A 85 7.97 0.91 -11.03
CA VAL A 85 8.31 -0.20 -10.13
C VAL A 85 7.89 -1.52 -10.76
N LEU A 86 6.63 -1.63 -11.19
CA LEU A 86 6.04 -2.88 -11.68
C LEU A 86 6.70 -3.38 -12.98
N ALA A 87 7.16 -2.48 -13.84
CA ALA A 87 7.87 -2.83 -15.07
C ALA A 87 9.17 -3.61 -14.83
N ASN A 88 9.79 -3.45 -13.65
CA ASN A 88 11.04 -4.10 -13.28
C ASN A 88 10.83 -5.34 -12.39
N CYS A 89 9.58 -5.73 -12.13
CA CYS A 89 9.26 -6.81 -11.22
C CYS A 89 9.23 -8.18 -11.91
N THR A 90 9.99 -9.14 -11.36
CA THR A 90 9.95 -10.56 -11.78
C THR A 90 9.02 -11.40 -10.90
N SER A 91 8.67 -10.91 -9.71
CA SER A 91 7.71 -11.50 -8.79
C SER A 91 6.95 -10.39 -8.06
N LEU A 92 5.70 -10.68 -7.70
CA LEU A 92 4.84 -9.80 -6.90
C LEU A 92 4.56 -10.38 -5.50
N GLU A 93 5.20 -11.50 -5.16
CA GLU A 93 5.02 -12.14 -3.86
C GLU A 93 5.76 -11.39 -2.74
N LEU A 94 5.21 -11.47 -1.53
CA LEU A 94 5.87 -10.93 -0.34
C LEU A 94 7.07 -11.80 0.04
N GLU A 95 8.27 -11.26 -0.07
CA GLU A 95 9.48 -11.85 0.48
C GLU A 95 9.45 -11.79 2.00
N ARG A 96 9.32 -12.97 2.63
CA ARG A 96 9.34 -13.13 4.08
C ARG A 96 10.72 -13.65 4.49
N PRO A 97 11.57 -12.85 5.14
CA PRO A 97 12.81 -13.36 5.67
C PRO A 97 12.51 -14.47 6.69
N ALA A 98 13.24 -15.58 6.59
CA ALA A 98 13.13 -16.64 7.57
C ALA A 98 13.57 -16.11 8.95
N CYS A 99 12.79 -16.38 9.99
CA CYS A 99 13.31 -16.21 11.34
C CYS A 99 14.47 -17.21 11.50
N ALA A 100 15.68 -16.71 11.72
CA ALA A 100 16.78 -17.58 12.12
C ALA A 100 16.33 -18.32 13.39
N SER A 101 16.24 -19.64 13.29
CA SER A 101 16.01 -20.48 14.45
C SER A 101 17.28 -20.37 15.30
N GLY A 102 17.23 -19.55 16.34
CA GLY A 102 18.36 -19.41 17.27
C GLY A 102 18.61 -20.76 17.94
N THR A 103 19.85 -21.24 17.84
CA THR A 103 20.42 -22.27 18.73
C THR A 103 20.77 -21.66 20.08
#